data_AF-A0A538L2R7-F1
#
_entry.id   AF-A0A538L2R7-F1
#
_cell.length_a   1.000
_cell.length_b   1.000
_cell.length_c   1.000
_cell.angle_alpha   90.00
_cell.angle_beta   90.00
_cell.angle_gamma   90.00
#
_symmetry.space_group_name_H-M   'P 1'
#
loop_
_entity.id
_entity.type
_entity.pdbx_description
1 polymer ?
#
loop_
_entity_poly.entity_id
_entity_poly.type
_entity_poly.pdbx_seq_one_letter_code
_entity_poly.pdbx_strand_id
1 'polypeptide(L)'
;MRRSAAWLAAVPLMLGGSQLSHAVAYRIAYPQAHVRVLHMLATGHSYFTRLPILLAAAGACVLVALVATAVDAARGLRARELPASAFALLPPVAFALQELLELSLHTGTFAWHAVLAPTFLPGLLLQLPVAFLMYVLARLLLRAAERIGCALRRPAVRVHAGVVFASPPAAPHVRPLRGRRLARAPPRPVVA
;
A
#
# COMPACT_ATOMS: atom_id res chain seq x y z
N MET A 1 2.10 -4.99 7.91
CA MET A 1 2.72 -4.25 6.80
C MET A 1 2.90 -2.80 7.14
N ARG A 2 4.18 -2.40 7.14
CA ARG A 2 4.56 -1.01 6.97
C ARG A 2 4.02 -0.50 5.63
N ARG A 3 3.53 0.74 5.59
CA ARG A 3 3.05 1.41 4.36
C ARG A 3 4.06 1.26 3.21
N SER A 4 5.35 1.25 3.52
CA SER A 4 6.44 1.05 2.58
C SER A 4 6.36 -0.26 1.78
N ALA A 5 6.00 -1.39 2.39
CA ALA A 5 5.95 -2.68 1.67
C ALA A 5 4.86 -2.72 0.61
N ALA A 6 3.69 -2.13 0.90
CA ALA A 6 2.59 -2.05 -0.07
C ALA A 6 3.00 -1.20 -1.28
N TRP A 7 3.66 -0.06 -1.04
CA TRP A 7 4.17 0.80 -2.11
C TRP A 7 5.35 0.19 -2.87
N LEU A 8 6.19 -0.60 -2.19
CA LEU A 8 7.31 -1.32 -2.80
C LEU A 8 6.84 -2.40 -3.79
N ALA A 9 5.63 -2.96 -3.60
CA ALA A 9 4.98 -3.80 -4.61
C ALA A 9 4.22 -2.98 -5.65
N ALA A 10 3.49 -1.94 -5.23
CA ALA A 10 2.60 -1.18 -6.10
C ALA A 10 3.34 -0.41 -7.20
N VAL A 11 4.39 0.33 -6.85
CA VAL A 11 5.13 1.18 -7.81
C VAL A 11 5.73 0.34 -8.94
N PRO A 12 6.48 -0.74 -8.68
CA PRO A 12 7.02 -1.57 -9.75
C PRO A 12 5.95 -2.21 -10.64
N LEU A 13 4.82 -2.63 -10.07
CA LEU A 13 3.72 -3.21 -10.85
C LEU A 13 3.02 -2.16 -11.74
N MET A 14 2.80 -0.95 -11.23
CA MET A 14 2.28 0.17 -12.03
C MET A 14 3.24 0.54 -13.16
N LEU A 15 4.55 0.60 -12.87
CA LEU A 15 5.58 0.85 -13.88
C LEU A 15 5.59 -0.25 -14.95
N GLY A 16 5.61 -1.51 -14.55
CA GLY A 16 5.57 -2.66 -15.48
C GLY A 16 4.30 -2.67 -16.34
N GLY A 17 3.14 -2.39 -15.74
CA GLY A 17 1.88 -2.25 -16.46
C GLY A 17 1.88 -1.08 -17.45
N SER A 18 2.46 0.05 -17.08
CA SER A 18 2.61 1.19 -17.99
C SER A 18 3.50 0.85 -19.19
N GLN A 19 4.66 0.22 -18.96
CA GLN A 19 5.54 -0.20 -20.06
C GLN A 19 4.91 -1.27 -20.95
N LEU A 20 4.11 -2.18 -20.38
CA LEU A 20 3.34 -3.16 -21.15
C LEU A 20 2.31 -2.47 -22.06
N SER A 21 1.53 -1.54 -21.52
CA SER A 21 0.54 -0.76 -22.27
C SER A 21 1.21 0.03 -23.41
N HIS A 22 2.33 0.66 -23.09
CA HIS A 22 3.15 1.41 -24.04
C HIS A 22 3.67 0.50 -25.17
N ALA A 23 4.23 -0.66 -24.85
CA ALA A 23 4.68 -1.65 -25.86
C ALA A 23 3.53 -2.15 -26.76
N VAL A 24 2.34 -2.38 -26.18
CA VAL A 24 1.16 -2.81 -26.93
C VAL A 24 0.66 -1.69 -27.85
N ALA A 25 0.63 -0.45 -27.39
CA ALA A 25 0.25 0.71 -28.22
C ALA A 25 1.14 0.84 -29.46
N TYR A 26 2.45 0.65 -29.31
CA TYR A 26 3.38 0.62 -30.43
C TYR A 26 3.11 -0.52 -31.41
N ARG A 27 2.66 -1.69 -30.94
CA ARG A 27 2.27 -2.81 -31.82
C ARG A 27 0.96 -2.55 -32.55
N ILE A 28 0.03 -1.81 -31.95
CA ILE A 28 -1.23 -1.41 -32.57
C ILE A 28 -0.97 -0.35 -33.64
N ALA A 29 -0.22 0.71 -33.31
CA ALA A 29 0.06 1.83 -34.23
C ALA A 29 1.03 1.43 -35.35
N TYR A 30 2.01 0.57 -35.06
CA TYR A 30 3.01 0.08 -36.01
C TYR A 30 3.09 -1.45 -36.00
N PRO A 31 2.17 -2.15 -36.69
CA PRO A 31 2.11 -3.61 -36.70
C PRO A 31 3.39 -4.24 -37.27
N GLN A 32 3.94 -3.68 -38.34
CA GLN A 32 5.14 -4.16 -39.01
C GLN A 32 6.38 -3.92 -38.14
N ALA A 33 7.11 -5.00 -37.82
CA ALA A 33 8.22 -4.95 -36.88
C ALA A 33 9.35 -4.00 -37.31
N HIS A 34 9.72 -4.00 -38.60
CA HIS A 34 10.78 -3.13 -39.12
C HIS A 34 10.40 -1.65 -39.04
N VAL A 35 9.16 -1.28 -39.40
CA VAL A 35 8.65 0.09 -39.28
C VAL A 35 8.65 0.54 -37.83
N ARG A 36 8.17 -0.33 -36.92
CA ARG A 36 8.12 -0.03 -35.49
C ARG A 36 9.51 0.23 -34.90
N VAL A 37 10.51 -0.58 -35.26
CA VAL A 37 11.88 -0.41 -34.78
C VAL A 37 12.48 0.91 -35.30
N LEU A 38 12.32 1.19 -36.60
CA LEU A 38 12.79 2.46 -37.18
C LEU A 38 12.13 3.66 -36.50
N HIS A 39 10.81 3.58 -36.24
CA HIS A 39 10.09 4.64 -35.55
C HIS A 39 10.57 4.82 -34.11
N MET A 40 10.72 3.73 -33.34
CA MET A 40 11.25 3.79 -31.97
C MET A 40 12.65 4.40 -31.90
N LEU A 41 13.51 4.14 -32.89
CA LEU A 41 14.84 4.77 -32.97
C LEU A 41 14.73 6.27 -33.24
N ALA A 42 13.83 6.66 -34.14
CA ALA A 42 13.61 8.06 -34.53
C ALA A 42 12.87 8.90 -33.46
N THR A 43 12.21 8.27 -32.50
CA THR A 43 11.49 8.96 -31.41
C THR A 43 12.17 8.81 -30.05
N GLY A 44 13.40 8.30 -29.98
CA GLY A 44 14.15 8.17 -28.72
C GLY A 44 13.75 6.99 -27.82
N HIS A 45 12.92 6.08 -28.33
CA HIS A 45 12.42 4.91 -27.60
C HIS A 45 13.37 3.69 -27.69
N SER A 46 14.65 3.92 -28.00
CA SER A 46 15.67 2.85 -28.06
C SER A 46 15.94 2.20 -26.70
N TYR A 47 15.57 2.85 -25.60
CA TYR A 47 15.70 2.34 -24.24
C TYR A 47 14.88 1.05 -24.00
N PHE A 48 13.89 0.73 -24.85
CA PHE A 48 13.17 -0.54 -24.80
C PHE A 48 14.09 -1.77 -24.84
N THR A 49 15.29 -1.64 -25.41
CA THR A 49 16.34 -2.67 -25.37
C THR A 49 16.82 -2.99 -23.94
N ARG A 50 16.75 -2.01 -23.03
CA ARG A 50 17.13 -2.12 -21.61
C ARG A 50 15.94 -2.43 -20.70
N LEU A 51 14.72 -2.49 -21.24
CA LEU A 51 13.51 -2.79 -20.48
C LEU A 51 13.58 -4.09 -19.68
N PRO A 52 14.18 -5.21 -20.18
CA PRO A 52 14.31 -6.43 -19.39
C PRO A 52 15.04 -6.23 -18.05
N ILE A 53 16.08 -5.40 -18.03
CA ILE A 53 16.86 -5.12 -16.81
C ILE A 53 16.00 -4.32 -15.81
N LEU A 54 15.28 -3.32 -16.29
CA LEU A 54 14.36 -2.51 -15.47
C LEU A 54 13.24 -3.37 -14.88
N LEU A 55 12.66 -4.28 -15.68
CA LEU A 55 11.63 -5.21 -15.23
C LEU A 55 12.18 -6.24 -14.23
N ALA A 56 13.42 -6.69 -14.38
CA ALA A 56 14.07 -7.56 -13.41
C ALA A 56 14.26 -6.86 -12.06
N ALA A 57 14.73 -5.61 -12.07
CA ALA A 57 14.86 -4.79 -10.86
C ALA A 57 13.49 -4.55 -10.20
N ALA A 58 12.46 -4.21 -11.00
CA ALA A 58 11.09 -4.08 -10.55
C ALA A 58 10.56 -5.37 -9.89
N GLY A 59 10.82 -6.53 -10.51
CA GLY A 59 10.48 -7.84 -9.97
C GLY A 59 11.17 -8.15 -8.64
N ALA A 60 12.45 -7.77 -8.50
CA ALA A 60 13.17 -7.90 -7.24
C ALA A 60 12.54 -7.06 -6.12
N CYS A 61 12.13 -5.81 -6.40
CA CYS A 61 11.40 -4.98 -5.44
C CYS A 61 10.07 -5.64 -5.00
N VAL A 62 9.31 -6.19 -5.96
CA VAL A 62 8.08 -6.93 -5.65
C VAL A 62 8.40 -8.13 -4.76
N LEU A 63 9.41 -8.93 -5.08
CA LEU A 63 9.80 -10.09 -4.28
C LEU A 63 10.14 -9.70 -2.83
N VAL A 64 10.93 -8.64 -2.64
CA VAL A 64 11.25 -8.09 -1.31
C VAL A 64 9.97 -7.68 -0.57
N ALA A 65 9.03 -7.03 -1.24
CA ALA A 65 7.74 -6.66 -0.65
C ALA A 65 6.92 -7.90 -0.22
N LEU A 66 6.92 -8.97 -1.01
CA LEU A 66 6.22 -10.22 -0.67
C LEU A 66 6.86 -10.91 0.54
N VAL A 67 8.19 -11.01 0.57
CA VAL A 67 8.92 -11.59 1.72
C VAL A 67 8.65 -10.78 2.99
N ALA A 68 8.75 -9.45 2.93
CA ALA A 68 8.45 -8.57 4.06
C ALA A 68 7.00 -8.74 4.55
N THR A 69 6.06 -8.89 3.62
CA THR A 69 4.64 -9.12 3.92
C THR A 69 4.40 -10.46 4.63
N ALA A 70 5.04 -11.53 4.15
CA ALA A 70 4.97 -12.85 4.78
C ALA A 70 5.59 -12.84 6.20
N VAL A 71 6.74 -12.18 6.37
CA VAL A 71 7.38 -12.04 7.69
C VAL A 71 6.51 -11.23 8.66
N ASP A 72 5.92 -10.12 8.20
CA ASP A 72 5.00 -9.32 9.00
C ASP A 72 3.77 -10.14 9.42
N ALA A 73 3.18 -10.91 8.52
CA ALA A 73 2.03 -11.76 8.81
C ALA A 73 2.37 -12.90 9.79
N ALA A 74 3.55 -13.52 9.65
CA ALA A 74 4.06 -14.51 10.61
C ALA A 74 4.26 -13.92 12.02
N ARG A 75 4.56 -12.61 12.10
CA ARG A 75 4.64 -11.85 13.36
C ARG A 75 3.28 -11.36 13.88
N GLY A 76 2.19 -11.69 13.20
CA GLY A 76 0.83 -11.26 13.56
C GLY A 76 0.52 -9.80 13.21
N LEU A 77 1.35 -9.15 12.40
CA LEU A 77 1.10 -7.78 11.95
C LEU A 77 0.11 -7.79 10.78
N ARG A 78 -0.90 -6.91 10.83
CA ARG A 78 -1.89 -6.79 9.76
C ARG A 78 -1.31 -6.10 8.53
N ALA A 79 -1.71 -6.56 7.36
CA ALA A 79 -1.41 -5.89 6.11
C ALA A 79 -2.20 -4.58 5.96
N ARG A 80 -1.67 -3.66 5.15
CA ARG A 80 -2.35 -2.40 4.81
C ARG A 80 -2.79 -2.48 3.36
N GLU A 81 -3.95 -1.89 3.08
CA GLU A 81 -4.57 -1.98 1.77
C GLU A 81 -3.80 -1.19 0.70
N LEU A 82 -3.90 -1.69 -0.53
CA LEU A 82 -3.37 -1.01 -1.71
C LEU A 82 -4.32 0.13 -2.13
N PRO A 83 -3.79 1.34 -2.39
CA PRO A 83 -4.61 2.47 -2.79
C PRO A 83 -5.10 2.31 -4.23
N ALA A 84 -6.37 1.91 -4.41
CA ALA A 84 -6.96 1.72 -5.74
C ALA A 84 -6.94 3.00 -6.59
N SER A 85 -7.13 4.17 -5.97
CA SER A 85 -7.02 5.47 -6.65
C SER A 85 -5.64 5.72 -7.25
N ALA A 86 -4.57 5.23 -6.60
CA ALA A 86 -3.22 5.36 -7.12
C ALA A 86 -3.04 4.55 -8.41
N PHE A 87 -3.58 3.32 -8.47
CA PHE A 87 -3.56 2.51 -9.68
C PHE A 87 -4.42 3.10 -10.80
N ALA A 88 -5.52 3.79 -10.47
CA ALA A 88 -6.34 4.45 -11.47
C ALA A 88 -5.69 5.72 -12.05
N LEU A 89 -4.96 6.49 -11.23
CA LEU A 89 -4.45 7.82 -11.62
C LEU A 89 -2.98 7.82 -12.04
N LEU A 90 -2.10 7.10 -11.34
CA LEU A 90 -0.66 7.23 -11.57
C LEU A 90 -0.21 6.67 -12.93
N PRO A 91 -0.66 5.48 -13.39
CA PRO A 91 -0.26 4.97 -14.69
C PRO A 91 -0.58 5.89 -15.89
N PRO A 92 -1.80 6.42 -16.06
CA PRO A 92 -2.09 7.33 -17.18
C PRO A 92 -1.30 8.65 -17.10
N VAL A 93 -1.14 9.22 -15.90
CA VAL A 93 -0.34 10.43 -15.71
C VAL A 93 1.13 10.16 -16.00
N ALA A 94 1.68 9.07 -15.47
CA ALA A 94 3.07 8.69 -15.69
C ALA A 94 3.35 8.41 -17.17
N PHE A 95 2.43 7.76 -17.88
CA PHE A 95 2.54 7.54 -19.32
C PHE A 95 2.60 8.85 -20.10
N ALA A 96 1.66 9.77 -19.85
CA ALA A 96 1.63 11.06 -20.55
C ALA A 96 2.91 11.89 -20.31
N LEU A 97 3.40 11.90 -19.06
CA LEU A 97 4.65 12.54 -18.71
C LEU A 97 5.86 11.85 -19.34
N GLN A 98 5.86 10.51 -19.38
CA GLN A 98 6.93 9.71 -19.95
C GLN A 98 7.07 9.99 -21.47
N GLU A 99 5.99 9.92 -22.23
CA GLU A 99 5.99 10.23 -23.68
C GLU A 99 6.50 11.65 -23.97
N LEU A 100 6.01 12.63 -23.20
CA LEU A 100 6.43 14.02 -23.36
C LEU A 100 7.92 14.19 -23.04
N LEU A 101 8.40 13.59 -21.94
CA LEU A 101 9.80 13.67 -21.53
C LEU A 101 10.72 12.93 -22.50
N GLU A 102 10.35 11.74 -22.96
CA GLU A 102 11.16 10.93 -23.87
C GLU A 102 11.37 11.66 -25.19
N LEU A 103 10.30 12.18 -25.80
CA LEU A 103 10.41 12.93 -27.04
C LEU A 103 11.11 14.29 -26.84
N SER A 104 10.87 14.95 -25.70
CA SER A 104 11.53 16.23 -25.41
C SER A 104 13.04 16.08 -25.21
N LEU A 105 13.46 15.05 -24.47
CA LEU A 105 14.87 14.74 -24.26
C LEU A 105 15.54 14.26 -25.54
N HIS A 106 14.81 13.52 -26.39
CA HIS A 106 15.35 13.05 -27.67
C HIS A 106 15.57 14.20 -28.66
N THR A 107 14.62 15.13 -28.76
CA THR A 107 14.69 16.27 -29.69
C THR A 107 15.45 17.48 -29.15
N GLY A 108 15.66 17.55 -27.82
CA GLY A 108 16.24 18.72 -27.15
C GLY A 108 15.27 19.91 -27.04
N THR A 109 13.98 19.72 -27.32
CA THR A 109 12.95 20.78 -27.29
C THR A 109 11.70 20.31 -26.56
N PHE A 110 10.81 21.23 -26.16
CA PHE A 110 9.54 20.83 -25.54
C PHE A 110 8.56 20.24 -26.57
N ALA A 111 8.39 18.93 -26.54
CA ALA A 111 7.67 18.18 -27.57
C ALA A 111 6.17 18.04 -27.29
N TRP A 112 5.44 19.16 -27.18
CA TRP A 112 3.99 19.15 -26.93
C TRP A 112 3.18 18.32 -27.95
N HIS A 113 3.70 18.20 -29.18
CA HIS A 113 3.10 17.42 -30.26
C HIS A 113 3.13 15.90 -30.01
N ALA A 114 3.78 15.41 -28.94
CA ALA A 114 3.75 14.00 -28.53
C ALA A 114 2.31 13.48 -28.37
N VAL A 115 1.37 14.33 -27.94
CA VAL A 115 -0.05 13.96 -27.78
C VAL A 115 -0.76 13.63 -29.10
N LEU A 116 -0.18 14.05 -30.23
CA LEU A 116 -0.68 13.79 -31.57
C LEU A 116 -0.08 12.51 -32.17
N ALA A 117 0.86 11.86 -31.48
CA ALA A 117 1.46 10.62 -31.96
C ALA A 117 0.39 9.52 -32.05
N PRO A 118 0.45 8.64 -33.08
CA PRO A 118 -0.54 7.57 -33.25
C PRO A 118 -0.49 6.53 -32.11
N THR A 119 0.59 6.50 -31.33
CA THR A 119 0.75 5.65 -30.14
C THR A 119 0.11 6.25 -28.89
N PHE A 120 -0.06 7.57 -28.82
CA PHE A 120 -0.44 8.26 -27.59
C PHE A 120 -1.83 7.88 -27.10
N LEU A 121 -2.85 8.00 -27.96
CA LEU A 121 -4.23 7.69 -27.58
C LEU A 121 -4.43 6.19 -27.25
N PRO A 122 -3.98 5.22 -28.08
CA PRO A 122 -4.04 3.81 -27.72
C PRO A 122 -3.28 3.50 -26.43
N GLY A 123 -2.10 4.10 -26.25
CA GLY A 123 -1.29 3.95 -25.04
C GLY A 123 -2.04 4.42 -23.80
N LEU A 124 -2.59 5.63 -23.83
CA LEU A 124 -3.36 6.22 -22.74
C LEU A 124 -4.61 5.39 -22.40
N LEU A 125 -5.35 4.94 -23.41
CA LEU A 125 -6.55 4.12 -23.21
C LEU A 125 -6.21 2.75 -22.59
N LEU A 126 -5.07 2.16 -22.94
CA LEU A 126 -4.60 0.89 -22.37
C LEU A 126 -4.13 1.01 -20.92
N GLN A 127 -3.76 2.20 -20.45
CA GLN A 127 -3.28 2.38 -19.07
C GLN A 127 -4.32 1.93 -18.04
N LEU A 128 -5.59 2.26 -18.20
CA LEU A 128 -6.64 1.90 -17.23
C LEU A 128 -6.89 0.38 -17.13
N PRO A 129 -7.18 -0.36 -18.21
CA PRO A 129 -7.42 -1.80 -18.11
C PRO A 129 -6.18 -2.56 -17.63
N VAL A 130 -4.98 -2.17 -18.07
CA VAL A 130 -3.74 -2.82 -17.60
C VAL A 130 -3.44 -2.45 -16.15
N ALA A 131 -3.65 -1.21 -15.73
CA ALA A 131 -3.48 -0.82 -14.34
C ALA A 131 -4.46 -1.55 -13.41
N PHE A 132 -5.70 -1.76 -13.85
CA PHE A 132 -6.66 -2.59 -13.13
C PHE A 132 -6.16 -4.04 -12.99
N LEU A 133 -5.64 -4.63 -14.06
CA LEU A 133 -5.04 -5.97 -14.00
C LEU A 133 -3.85 -6.01 -13.02
N MET A 134 -2.96 -5.01 -13.06
CA MET A 134 -1.84 -4.91 -12.13
C MET A 134 -2.28 -4.71 -10.68
N TYR A 135 -3.38 -3.97 -10.45
CA TYR A 135 -3.98 -3.82 -9.12
C TYR A 135 -4.50 -5.17 -8.58
N VAL A 136 -5.22 -5.92 -9.41
CA VAL A 136 -5.69 -7.26 -9.05
C VAL A 136 -4.52 -8.19 -8.77
N LEU A 137 -3.51 -8.21 -9.63
CA LEU A 137 -2.29 -9.00 -9.45
C LEU A 137 -1.58 -8.64 -8.13
N ALA A 138 -1.39 -7.36 -7.85
CA ALA A 138 -0.78 -6.87 -6.62
C ALA A 138 -1.55 -7.37 -5.38
N ARG A 139 -2.89 -7.29 -5.39
CA ARG A 139 -3.72 -7.81 -4.29
C ARG A 139 -3.59 -9.31 -4.13
N LEU A 140 -3.57 -10.07 -5.22
CA LEU A 140 -3.44 -11.53 -5.16
C LEU A 140 -2.08 -11.95 -4.59
N LEU A 141 -0.99 -11.33 -5.06
CA LEU A 141 0.36 -11.63 -4.60
C LEU A 141 0.54 -11.31 -3.11
N LEU A 142 0.08 -10.13 -2.66
CA LEU A 142 0.18 -9.74 -1.26
C LEU A 142 -0.66 -10.65 -0.36
N ARG A 143 -1.90 -10.98 -0.76
CA ARG A 143 -2.75 -11.92 -0.01
C ARG A 143 -2.14 -13.32 0.06
N ALA A 144 -1.50 -13.79 -1.01
CA ALA A 144 -0.79 -15.06 -1.00
C ALA A 144 0.38 -15.02 0.00
N ALA A 145 1.18 -13.96 -0.03
CA ALA A 145 2.28 -13.76 0.92
C ALA A 145 1.80 -13.70 2.38
N GLU A 146 0.69 -12.99 2.65
CA GLU A 146 0.06 -12.96 3.98
C GLU A 146 -0.39 -14.34 4.44
N ARG A 147 -1.05 -15.12 3.57
CA ARG A 147 -1.50 -16.49 3.88
C ARG A 147 -0.32 -17.40 4.21
N ILE A 148 0.76 -17.32 3.43
CA ILE A 148 2.00 -18.06 3.69
C ILE A 148 2.56 -17.65 5.06
N GLY A 149 2.66 -16.36 5.35
CA GLY A 149 3.12 -15.87 6.65
C GLY A 149 2.26 -16.35 7.82
N CYS A 150 0.94 -16.28 7.69
CA CYS A 150 0.00 -16.78 8.70
C CYS A 150 0.12 -18.30 8.91
N ALA A 151 0.32 -19.08 7.86
CA ALA A 151 0.53 -20.53 7.95
C ALA A 151 1.85 -20.89 8.66
N LEU A 152 2.88 -20.04 8.52
CA LEU A 152 4.16 -20.18 9.19
C LEU A 152 4.17 -19.63 10.64
N ARG A 153 3.07 -19.03 11.09
CA ARG A 153 2.98 -18.47 12.43
C ARG A 153 3.05 -19.59 13.46
N ARG A 154 4.13 -19.61 14.24
CA ARG A 154 4.22 -20.48 15.42
C ARG A 154 3.13 -20.07 16.42
N PRO A 155 2.42 -21.02 17.06
CA PRO A 155 1.48 -20.68 18.12
C PRO A 155 2.25 -19.93 19.22
N ALA A 156 1.80 -18.71 19.52
CA ALA A 156 2.33 -17.98 20.65
C ALA A 156 1.96 -18.76 21.92
N VAL A 157 2.97 -19.19 22.68
CA VAL A 157 2.75 -19.69 24.04
C VAL A 157 2.14 -18.54 24.82
N ARG A 158 0.83 -18.61 25.08
CA ARG A 158 0.16 -17.65 25.95
C ARG A 158 0.64 -17.91 27.37
N VAL A 159 1.69 -17.22 27.80
CA VAL A 159 2.03 -17.15 29.21
C VAL A 159 0.96 -16.28 29.87
N HIS A 160 -0.04 -16.92 30.46
CA HIS A 160 -0.94 -16.24 31.39
C HIS A 160 -0.15 -15.94 32.66
N ALA A 161 0.56 -14.81 32.66
CA ALA A 161 1.03 -14.20 33.89
C ALA A 161 -0.22 -13.70 34.64
N GLY A 162 -0.83 -14.60 35.41
CA GLY A 162 -1.85 -14.22 36.37
C GLY A 162 -1.20 -13.30 37.40
N VAL A 163 -1.49 -12.00 37.33
CA VAL A 163 -1.21 -11.10 38.44
C VAL A 163 -2.19 -11.48 39.53
N VAL A 164 -1.75 -12.35 40.44
CA VAL A 164 -2.46 -12.60 41.68
C VAL A 164 -2.29 -11.34 42.52
N PHE A 165 -3.27 -10.45 42.48
CA PHE A 165 -3.38 -9.42 43.49
C PHE A 165 -3.64 -10.14 44.81
N ALA A 166 -2.68 -10.05 45.74
CA ALA A 166 -2.91 -10.48 47.11
C ALA A 166 -4.13 -9.71 47.62
N SER A 167 -5.19 -10.43 48.00
CA SER A 167 -6.33 -9.83 48.68
C SER A 167 -5.80 -9.07 49.91
N PRO A 168 -6.15 -7.79 50.10
CA PRO A 168 -5.79 -7.09 51.31
C PRO A 168 -6.35 -7.88 52.52
N PRO A 169 -5.61 -7.98 53.63
CA PRO A 169 -6.12 -8.65 54.82
C PRO A 169 -7.44 -8.00 55.22
N ALA A 170 -8.47 -8.84 55.45
CA ALA A 170 -9.80 -8.39 55.82
C ALA A 170 -9.70 -7.48 57.06
N ALA A 171 -10.12 -6.22 56.91
CA ALA A 171 -10.21 -5.31 58.05
C ALA A 171 -11.21 -5.88 59.07
N PRO A 172 -10.90 -5.86 60.38
CA PRO A 172 -11.81 -6.36 61.40
C PRO A 172 -13.12 -5.56 61.34
N HIS A 173 -14.25 -6.28 61.28
CA HIS A 173 -15.58 -5.69 61.34
C HIS A 173 -15.77 -5.00 62.70
N VAL A 174 -15.66 -3.67 62.73
CA VAL A 174 -16.04 -2.87 63.89
C VAL A 174 -17.57 -2.77 63.90
N ARG A 175 -18.21 -3.51 64.82
CA ARG A 175 -19.65 -3.36 65.10
C ARG A 175 -19.92 -1.96 65.66
N PRO A 176 -20.81 -1.15 65.07
CA PRO A 176 -21.16 0.13 65.65
C PRO A 176 -21.94 -0.08 66.95
N LEU A 177 -21.47 0.55 68.03
CA LEU A 177 -22.16 0.61 69.32
C LEU A 177 -23.46 1.43 69.16
N ARG A 178 -24.57 0.81 69.58
CA ARG A 178 -25.93 1.39 69.57
C ARG A 178 -25.95 2.72 70.34
N GLY A 179 -26.32 3.80 69.65
CA GLY A 179 -26.38 5.15 70.21
C GLY A 179 -27.30 5.27 71.42
N ARG A 180 -26.74 5.75 72.53
CA ARG A 180 -27.47 6.19 73.73
C ARG A 180 -28.19 7.51 73.40
N ARG A 181 -29.52 7.55 73.58
CA ARG A 181 -30.31 8.80 73.50
C ARG A 181 -29.81 9.77 74.59
N LEU A 182 -29.22 10.89 74.19
CA LEU A 182 -28.96 12.02 75.08
C LEU A 182 -30.23 12.89 75.14
N ALA A 183 -30.67 13.17 76.37
CA ALA A 183 -31.89 13.91 76.67
C ALA A 183 -31.83 15.36 76.16
N ARG A 184 -32.96 15.87 75.65
CA ARG A 184 -33.15 17.28 75.28
C ARG A 184 -33.03 18.17 76.52
N ALA A 185 -32.25 19.25 76.43
CA ALA A 185 -32.27 20.33 77.40
C ALA A 185 -33.52 21.23 77.20
N PRO A 186 -34.11 21.79 78.27
CA PRO A 186 -35.27 22.67 78.17
C PRO A 186 -34.90 24.10 77.74
N PRO A 187 -35.85 24.86 77.15
CA PRO A 187 -35.62 26.21 76.63
C PRO A 187 -35.42 27.25 77.75
N ARG A 188 -34.56 28.26 77.47
CA ARG A 188 -34.27 29.38 78.36
C ARG A 188 -35.39 30.44 78.32
N PRO A 189 -35.73 31.09 79.44
CA PRO A 189 -36.67 32.20 79.45
C PRO A 189 -36.02 33.50 78.95
N VAL A 190 -36.82 34.30 78.25
CA VAL A 190 -36.50 35.64 77.75
C VAL A 190 -36.73 36.64 78.90
N VAL A 191 -35.77 37.54 79.14
CA VAL A 191 -35.96 38.70 80.01
C VAL A 191 -35.80 39.95 79.15
N ALA A 192 -36.75 40.88 79.33
CA ALA A 192 -36.90 42.14 78.62
C ALA A 192 -35.87 43.20 79.01
#